data_AF-A0A527ZGF8-F1
#
_entry.id   AF-A0A527ZGF8-F1
#
_cell.length_a   1.000
_cell.length_b   1.000
_cell.length_c   1.000
_cell.angle_alpha   90.00
_cell.angle_beta   90.00
_cell.angle_gamma   90.00
#
_symmetry.space_group_name_H-M   'P 1'
#
loop_
_entity.id
_entity.type
_entity.pdbx_description
1 polymer ?
#
loop_
_entity_poly.entity_id
_entity_poly.type
_entity_poly.pdbx_seq_one_letter_code
_entity_poly.pdbx_strand_id
1 'polypeptide(L)'
;DQAKILSQSIGRPINYQAIPIAVARQQSEDTALMFEWFDRAGYDVDIAALHRDFPEVRWHSFADWARKFDWRALERAYSAA
;
A
#
# COMPACT_ATOMS: atom_id res chain seq x y z
N ASP A 1 -8.80 5.17 2.56
CA ASP A 1 -8.82 4.02 3.48
C ASP A 1 -7.45 3.55 3.98
N GLN A 2 -6.44 3.36 3.12
CA GLN A 2 -5.15 2.79 3.56
C GLN A 2 -4.45 3.61 4.65
N ALA A 3 -4.40 4.94 4.53
CA ALA A 3 -3.81 5.81 5.55
C ALA A 3 -4.52 5.68 6.92
N LYS A 4 -5.83 5.47 6.92
CA LYS A 4 -6.61 5.23 8.15
C LYS A 4 -6.26 3.89 8.78
N ILE A 5 -6.17 2.83 7.97
CA ILE A 5 -5.77 1.49 8.42
C ILE A 5 -4.37 1.55 9.05
N LEU A 6 -3.41 2.19 8.37
CA LEU A 6 -2.05 2.36 8.87
C LEU A 6 -2.03 3.21 10.16
N SER A 7 -2.83 4.28 10.23
CA SER A 7 -2.93 5.11 11.44
C SER A 7 -3.37 4.27 12.65
N GLN A 8 -4.36 3.40 12.45
CA GLN A 8 -4.85 2.51 13.49
C GLN A 8 -3.82 1.44 13.89
N SER A 9 -3.15 0.83 12.90
CA SER A 9 -2.16 -0.22 13.16
C SER A 9 -0.87 0.29 13.80
N ILE A 10 -0.42 1.49 13.43
CA ILE A 10 0.82 2.09 13.94
C ILE A 10 0.56 2.89 15.23
N GLY A 11 -0.68 3.33 15.47
CA GLY A 11 -1.08 4.07 16.67
C GLY A 11 -0.76 5.57 16.61
N ARG A 12 -0.62 6.14 15.41
CA ARG A 12 -0.38 7.58 15.18
C ARG A 12 -1.17 8.10 13.99
N PRO A 13 -1.55 9.38 13.95
CA PRO A 13 -2.20 9.95 12.78
C PRO A 13 -1.31 9.90 11.54
N ILE A 14 -1.83 9.36 10.44
CA ILE A 14 -1.20 9.33 9.13
C ILE A 14 -2.21 9.83 8.10
N ASN A 15 -1.82 10.87 7.37
CA ASN A 15 -2.61 11.46 6.30
C ASN A 15 -2.00 11.09 4.95
N TYR A 16 -2.86 10.82 3.98
CA TYR A 16 -2.42 10.65 2.61
C TYR A 16 -2.12 12.02 2.00
N GLN A 17 -0.98 12.11 1.31
CA GLN A 17 -0.62 13.26 0.49
C GLN A 17 -0.07 12.74 -0.83
N ALA A 18 -0.72 13.11 -1.93
CA ALA A 18 -0.23 12.79 -3.26
C ALA A 18 1.05 13.59 -3.54
N ILE A 19 2.04 12.93 -4.13
CA ILE A 19 3.26 13.58 -4.62
C ILE A 19 3.07 13.84 -6.12
N PRO A 20 3.44 15.02 -6.65
CA PRO A 20 3.36 15.28 -8.08
C PRO A 20 4.17 14.26 -8.89
N ILE A 21 3.60 13.74 -9.97
CA ILE A 21 4.25 12.70 -10.76
C ILE A 21 5.60 13.14 -11.35
N ALA A 22 5.76 14.43 -11.62
CA ALA A 22 7.01 15.02 -12.06
C ALA A 22 8.14 14.81 -11.03
N VAL A 23 7.83 14.80 -9.73
CA VAL A 23 8.81 14.53 -8.66
C VAL A 23 9.14 13.05 -8.60
N ALA A 24 8.15 12.16 -8.76
CA ALA A 24 8.41 10.71 -8.84
C ALA A 24 9.31 10.38 -10.04
N ARG A 25 9.10 11.04 -11.19
CA ARG A 25 9.90 10.87 -12.40
C ARG A 25 11.36 11.27 -12.23
N GLN A 26 11.65 12.28 -11.40
CA GLN A 26 13.02 12.65 -11.04
C GLN A 26 13.76 11.55 -10.27
N GLN A 27 13.03 10.69 -9.55
CA GLN A 27 13.61 9.58 -8.79
C GLN A 27 13.67 8.29 -9.62
N SER A 28 12.62 7.99 -10.40
CA SER A 28 12.53 6.80 -11.25
C SER A 28 11.44 6.97 -12.32
N GLU A 29 11.84 6.92 -13.59
CA GLU A 29 10.94 6.96 -14.74
C GLU A 29 9.92 5.80 -14.70
N ASP A 30 10.41 4.57 -14.48
CA ASP A 30 9.57 3.36 -14.44
C ASP A 30 8.50 3.44 -13.35
N THR A 31 8.88 3.95 -12.17
CA THR A 31 7.94 4.13 -11.07
C THR A 31 6.88 5.17 -11.41
N ALA A 32 7.27 6.28 -12.06
CA ALA A 32 6.33 7.30 -12.50
C ALA A 32 5.34 6.74 -13.53
N LEU A 33 5.82 5.99 -14.53
CA LEU A 33 4.94 5.38 -15.54
C LEU A 33 3.92 4.41 -14.91
N MET A 34 4.35 3.64 -13.91
CA MET A 34 3.44 2.75 -13.16
C MET A 34 2.35 3.53 -12.42
N PHE A 35 2.70 4.62 -11.72
CA PHE A 35 1.71 5.45 -11.02
C PHE A 35 0.76 6.19 -11.98
N GLU A 36 1.25 6.68 -13.12
CA GLU A 36 0.38 7.27 -14.15
C GLU A 36 -0.62 6.25 -14.71
N TRP A 37 -0.19 5.00 -14.86
CA TRP A 37 -1.09 3.92 -15.27
C TRP A 37 -2.13 3.60 -14.19
N PHE A 38 -1.75 3.60 -12.90
CA PHE A 38 -2.70 3.44 -11.80
C PHE A 38 -3.77 4.53 -11.77
N ASP A 39 -3.39 5.79 -12.01
CA ASP A 39 -4.33 6.92 -12.01
C ASP A 39 -5.30 6.90 -13.19
N ARG A 40 -4.88 6.34 -14.34
CA ARG A 40 -5.67 6.35 -15.57
C ARG A 40 -6.51 5.09 -15.80
N ALA A 41 -5.96 3.92 -15.48
CA ALA A 41 -6.56 2.62 -15.77
C ALA A 41 -6.66 1.76 -14.51
N GLY A 42 -5.52 1.54 -13.86
CA GLY A 42 -5.44 0.69 -12.67
C GLY A 42 -5.74 -0.79 -12.95
N TYR A 43 -5.73 -1.58 -11.87
CA TYR A 43 -6.11 -2.98 -11.93
C TYR A 43 -7.63 -3.13 -11.85
N ASP A 44 -8.19 -4.02 -12.66
CA ASP A 44 -9.61 -4.38 -12.64
C ASP A 44 -9.74 -5.88 -12.37
N VAL A 45 -9.67 -6.25 -11.09
CA VAL A 45 -9.72 -7.64 -10.64
C VAL A 45 -11.02 -7.86 -9.87
N ASP A 46 -11.79 -8.87 -10.28
CA ASP A 46 -12.96 -9.32 -9.53
C ASP A 46 -12.54 -10.13 -8.30
N ILE A 47 -12.27 -9.41 -7.21
CA ILE A 47 -11.87 -9.99 -5.93
C ILE A 47 -12.96 -10.93 -5.39
N ALA A 48 -14.25 -10.62 -5.62
CA ALA A 48 -15.34 -11.44 -5.13
C ALA A 48 -15.41 -12.79 -5.87
N ALA A 49 -15.20 -12.78 -7.18
CA ALA A 49 -15.06 -14.01 -7.96
C ALA A 49 -13.85 -14.82 -7.51
N LEU A 50 -12.68 -14.20 -7.29
CA LEU A 50 -11.49 -14.92 -6.80
C LEU A 50 -11.73 -15.58 -5.44
N HIS A 51 -12.38 -14.89 -4.50
CA HIS A 51 -12.71 -15.47 -3.20
C HIS A 51 -13.69 -16.64 -3.29
N ARG A 52 -14.63 -16.59 -4.26
CA ARG A 52 -15.60 -17.67 -4.50
C ARG A 52 -14.94 -18.88 -5.17
N ASP A 53 -14.11 -18.63 -6.17
CA ASP A 53 -13.56 -19.67 -7.05
C ASP A 53 -12.34 -20.38 -6.41
N PHE A 54 -11.66 -19.71 -5.47
CA PHE A 54 -10.49 -20.25 -4.75
C PHE A 54 -10.64 -20.07 -3.22
N PRO A 55 -11.60 -20.77 -2.57
CA PRO A 55 -11.83 -20.65 -1.13
C PRO A 55 -10.70 -21.21 -0.26
N GLU A 56 -9.85 -22.08 -0.81
CA GLU A 56 -8.68 -22.63 -0.14
C GLU A 56 -7.53 -21.63 -0.01
N VAL A 57 -7.53 -20.57 -0.83
CA VAL A 57 -6.53 -19.52 -0.75
C VAL A 57 -6.80 -18.69 0.50
N ARG A 58 -5.78 -18.58 1.36
CA ARG A 58 -5.84 -17.71 2.53
C ARG A 58 -5.64 -16.25 2.11
N TRP A 59 -6.69 -15.66 1.57
CA TRP A 59 -6.72 -14.26 1.17
C TRP A 59 -6.37 -13.35 2.35
N HIS A 60 -5.57 -12.33 2.06
CA HIS A 60 -5.02 -11.44 3.08
C HIS A 60 -5.41 -10.01 2.75
N SER A 61 -6.31 -9.43 3.55
CA SER A 61 -6.67 -8.03 3.36
C SER A 61 -5.52 -7.12 3.79
N PHE A 62 -5.43 -5.92 3.22
CA PHE A 62 -4.43 -4.94 3.65
C PHE A 62 -4.53 -4.63 5.15
N ALA A 63 -5.74 -4.61 5.71
CA ALA A 63 -5.97 -4.41 7.14
C ALA A 63 -5.41 -5.55 7.99
N ASP A 64 -5.61 -6.79 7.58
CA ASP A 64 -5.06 -7.95 8.31
C ASP A 64 -3.54 -7.97 8.27
N TRP A 65 -2.96 -7.56 7.14
CA TRP A 65 -1.51 -7.46 6.99
C TRP A 65 -0.98 -6.38 7.91
N ALA A 66 -1.57 -5.19 7.85
CA ALA A 66 -1.13 -4.04 8.62
C ALA A 66 -1.21 -4.29 10.13
N ARG A 67 -2.16 -5.09 10.61
CA ARG A 67 -2.25 -5.45 12.04
C ARG A 67 -1.17 -6.44 12.49
N LYS A 68 -0.69 -7.30 11.59
CA LYS A 68 0.27 -8.37 11.91
C LYS A 68 1.72 -7.93 11.73
N PHE A 69 1.96 -6.90 10.92
CA PHE A 69 3.30 -6.40 10.67
C PHE A 69 3.95 -5.79 11.93
N ASP A 70 5.21 -6.12 12.22
CA ASP A 70 5.97 -5.50 13.31
C ASP A 70 6.47 -4.11 12.89
N TRP A 71 5.69 -3.09 13.24
CA TRP A 71 6.01 -1.70 12.91
C TRP A 71 7.26 -1.15 13.63
N ARG A 72 7.80 -1.85 14.65
CA ARG A 72 9.10 -1.50 15.25
C ARG A 72 10.25 -1.61 14.25
N ALA A 73 10.05 -2.30 13.13
CA ALA A 73 10.99 -2.32 12.02
C ALA A 73 11.32 -0.91 11.51
N LEU A 74 10.36 0.02 11.55
CA LEU A 74 10.58 1.41 11.11
C LEU A 74 11.51 2.17 12.06
N GLU A 75 11.41 1.92 13.38
CA GLU A 75 12.29 2.53 14.38
C GLU A 75 13.74 2.06 14.19
N ARG A 76 13.92 0.75 13.97
CA ARG A 76 15.24 0.16 13.73
C ARG A 76 15.91 0.72 12.47
N ALA A 77 15.15 0.89 11.39
CA ALA A 77 15.66 1.45 10.15
C ALA A 77 16.10 2.92 10.34
N TYR A 78 15.34 3.70 11.11
CA TYR A 78 15.68 5.09 11.39
C TYR A 78 16.93 5.21 12.28
N SER A 79 17.12 4.31 13.26
CA SER A 79 18.32 4.31 14.11
C SER A 79 19.60 3.87 13.39
N ALA A 80 19.48 3.25 12.21
CA ALA A 80 20.61 2.75 11.42
C ALA A 80 21.05 3.71 10.29
N ALA A 81 20.30 4.78 10.05
CA ALA A 81 20.58 5.82 9.05
C ALA A 81 21.17 7.06 9.72
#